data_AF-R1G7L1-F1
#
_entry.id   AF-R1G7L1-F1
#
_cell.length_a   1.000
_cell.length_b   1.000
_cell.length_c   1.000
_cell.angle_alpha   90.00
_cell.angle_beta   90.00
_cell.angle_gamma   90.00
#
_symmetry.space_group_name_H-M   'P 1'
#
loop_
_entity.id
_entity.type
_entity.pdbx_description
1 polymer ?
#
loop_
_entity_poly.entity_id
_entity_poly.type
_entity_poly.pdbx_seq_one_letter_code
_entity_poly.pdbx_strand_id
1 'polypeptide(L)'
;MISVAGAFGTGLIISSGTALLRGGPASLLIAYVVMGANVYFVMTALAEMATYAKMDTGFPGFATGYNYFCKYVVVLANNLTAAGIIIQYWRPELNVGIWITVFAVPVIFINLFHVRIFGETQYIAGLVKLTVMTVLIISCLVASLKPVKGRGVVGFRYWKDPGSFGEYLEHGSLGRFLGLWASFVQASFAYIGTEVVGAAFGETPNVKKEVPRAIFWTFWRIMIFYIGGVVVLGMSCPFQNDMLVGAAHSKSSAGWRASKYFQT
;
A
#
# COMPACT_ATOMS: atom_id res chain seq x y z
N MET A 1 -0.05 1.80 18.97
CA MET A 1 -1.01 2.39 18.00
C MET A 1 -0.30 3.14 16.87
N ILE A 2 0.69 3.99 17.16
CA ILE A 2 1.51 4.72 16.16
C ILE A 2 2.06 3.78 15.06
N SER A 3 2.57 2.63 15.46
CA SER A 3 3.17 1.64 14.56
C SER A 3 2.19 1.01 13.54
N VAL A 4 0.92 0.81 13.92
CA VAL A 4 -0.10 0.25 13.01
C VAL A 4 -0.53 1.30 11.98
N ALA A 5 -0.68 2.55 12.42
CA ALA A 5 -1.01 3.68 11.53
C ALA A 5 0.07 3.98 10.48
N GLY A 6 1.34 3.73 10.82
CA GLY A 6 2.48 3.90 9.91
C GLY A 6 2.56 2.84 8.81
N ALA A 7 2.12 1.61 9.10
CA ALA A 7 2.14 0.50 8.15
C ALA A 7 0.96 0.49 7.16
N PHE A 8 -0.08 1.29 7.39
CA PHE A 8 -1.20 1.44 6.46
C PHE A 8 -1.00 2.69 5.58
N GLY A 9 -0.70 2.46 4.30
CA GLY A 9 -0.39 3.53 3.35
C GLY A 9 -1.10 3.42 2.01
N THR A 10 -0.80 4.38 1.13
CA THR A 10 -1.21 4.38 -0.29
C THR A 10 -0.77 3.11 -1.02
N GLY A 11 0.28 2.45 -0.55
CA GLY A 11 0.72 1.14 -1.01
C GLY A 11 -0.41 0.11 -0.97
N LEU A 12 -1.15 -0.04 0.12
CA LEU A 12 -2.21 -1.05 0.15
C LEU A 12 -3.35 -0.73 -0.84
N ILE A 13 -3.78 0.53 -0.95
CA ILE A 13 -4.95 0.89 -1.78
C ILE A 13 -4.59 0.96 -3.27
N ILE A 14 -3.55 1.72 -3.58
CA ILE A 14 -3.23 2.10 -4.96
C ILE A 14 -2.30 1.07 -5.59
N SER A 15 -1.41 0.45 -4.81
CA SER A 15 -0.54 -0.63 -5.31
C SER A 15 -1.35 -1.89 -5.58
N SER A 16 -2.27 -2.28 -4.68
CA SER A 16 -3.10 -3.48 -4.88
C SER A 16 -3.99 -3.37 -6.12
N GLY A 17 -4.58 -2.20 -6.41
CA GLY A 17 -5.34 -1.98 -7.64
C GLY A 17 -4.49 -2.09 -8.91
N THR A 18 -3.26 -1.56 -8.87
CA THR A 18 -2.32 -1.67 -10.02
C THR A 18 -1.81 -3.10 -10.19
N ALA A 19 -1.58 -3.81 -9.09
CA ALA A 19 -1.15 -5.20 -9.08
C ALA A 19 -2.29 -6.13 -9.54
N LEU A 20 -3.53 -5.86 -9.14
CA LEU A 20 -4.71 -6.57 -9.64
C LEU A 20 -4.83 -6.43 -11.16
N LEU A 21 -4.66 -5.21 -11.68
CA LEU A 21 -4.74 -4.94 -13.13
C LEU A 21 -3.68 -5.74 -13.91
N ARG A 22 -2.44 -5.75 -13.42
CA ARG A 22 -1.30 -6.36 -14.12
C ARG A 22 -1.27 -7.87 -13.98
N GLY A 23 -1.53 -8.39 -12.79
CA GLY A 23 -1.32 -9.80 -12.47
C GLY A 23 -2.60 -10.62 -12.31
N GLY A 24 -3.77 -10.02 -12.14
CA GLY A 24 -4.99 -10.72 -11.77
C GLY A 24 -5.03 -11.13 -10.27
N PRO A 25 -6.18 -11.65 -9.81
CA PRO A 25 -6.45 -11.84 -8.39
C PRO A 25 -5.60 -12.93 -7.71
N ALA A 26 -5.27 -14.02 -8.40
CA ALA A 26 -4.48 -15.09 -7.81
C ALA A 26 -3.00 -14.73 -7.68
N SER A 27 -2.42 -14.06 -8.69
CA SER A 27 -1.03 -13.62 -8.60
C SER A 27 -0.84 -12.53 -7.54
N LEU A 28 -1.85 -11.66 -7.35
CA LEU A 28 -1.88 -10.68 -6.27
C LEU A 28 -1.85 -11.36 -4.90
N LEU A 29 -2.69 -12.38 -4.68
CA LEU A 29 -2.71 -13.12 -3.42
C LEU A 29 -1.36 -13.79 -3.16
N ILE A 30 -0.81 -14.49 -4.16
CA ILE A 30 0.49 -15.17 -4.04
C ILE A 30 1.58 -14.16 -3.69
N ALA A 31 1.64 -13.02 -4.39
CA ALA A 31 2.62 -11.98 -4.15
C ALA A 31 2.54 -11.43 -2.71
N TYR A 32 1.33 -11.16 -2.22
CA TYR A 32 1.14 -10.65 -0.86
C TYR A 32 1.47 -11.69 0.22
N VAL A 33 1.14 -12.98 0.02
CA VAL A 33 1.48 -14.05 0.97
C VAL A 33 2.99 -14.26 1.05
N VAL A 34 3.66 -14.39 -0.10
CA VAL A 34 5.10 -14.65 -0.15
C VAL A 34 5.89 -13.43 0.36
N MET A 35 5.48 -12.21 -0.01
CA MET A 35 6.12 -10.99 0.51
C MET A 35 5.85 -10.82 2.00
N GLY A 36 4.63 -11.11 2.47
CA GLY A 36 4.31 -11.12 3.89
C GLY A 36 5.19 -12.09 4.68
N ALA A 37 5.44 -13.29 4.17
CA ALA A 37 6.37 -14.24 4.79
C ALA A 37 7.81 -13.71 4.81
N ASN A 38 8.29 -13.06 3.75
CA ASN A 38 9.60 -12.42 3.74
C ASN A 38 9.72 -11.33 4.83
N VAL A 39 8.70 -10.47 4.94
CA VAL A 39 8.64 -9.40 5.95
C VAL A 39 8.61 -9.97 7.37
N TYR A 40 7.97 -11.12 7.58
CA TYR A 40 8.02 -11.81 8.88
C TYR A 40 9.45 -12.11 9.31
N PHE A 41 10.27 -12.71 8.43
CA PHE A 41 11.67 -13.02 8.72
C PHE A 41 12.50 -11.76 9.01
N VAL A 42 12.26 -10.68 8.26
CA VAL A 42 12.94 -9.39 8.49
C VAL A 42 12.56 -8.82 9.86
N MET A 43 11.27 -8.85 10.21
CA MET A 43 10.78 -8.33 11.49
C MET A 43 11.28 -9.15 12.68
N THR A 44 11.39 -10.47 12.56
CA THR A 44 11.96 -11.32 13.62
C THR A 44 13.45 -11.07 13.78
N ALA A 45 14.22 -10.94 12.70
CA ALA A 45 15.63 -10.58 12.78
C ALA A 45 15.84 -9.20 13.43
N LEU A 46 14.96 -8.25 13.11
CA LEU A 46 14.96 -6.92 13.72
C LEU A 46 14.64 -6.98 15.22
N ALA A 47 13.72 -7.85 15.63
CA ALA A 47 13.42 -8.12 17.04
C ALA A 47 14.65 -8.63 17.80
N GLU A 48 15.35 -9.60 17.23
CA GLU A 48 16.54 -10.21 17.83
C GLU A 48 17.64 -9.16 18.01
N MET A 49 17.90 -8.34 16.99
CA MET A 49 18.86 -7.23 17.08
C MET A 49 18.47 -6.21 18.16
N ALA A 50 17.20 -5.82 18.23
CA ALA A 50 16.71 -4.86 19.22
C ALA A 50 16.78 -5.40 20.66
N THR A 51 16.62 -6.71 20.85
CA THR A 51 16.70 -7.34 22.19
C THR A 51 18.13 -7.63 22.64
N TYR A 52 19.06 -7.81 21.69
CA TYR A 52 20.48 -8.05 21.97
C TYR A 52 21.23 -6.78 22.36
N ALA A 53 21.02 -5.68 21.62
CA ALA A 53 21.61 -4.38 21.93
C ALA A 53 20.49 -3.35 22.10
N LYS A 54 20.38 -2.74 23.29
CA LYS A 54 19.50 -1.58 23.50
C LYS A 54 20.02 -0.44 22.61
N MET A 55 19.36 -0.22 21.49
CA MET A 55 19.65 0.88 20.59
C MET A 55 19.04 2.15 21.19
N ASP A 56 19.83 2.92 21.94
CA ASP A 56 19.38 4.18 22.53
C ASP A 56 19.11 5.27 21.45
N THR A 57 19.54 5.08 20.20
CA THR A 57 19.47 6.09 19.12
C THR A 57 18.97 5.58 17.75
N GLY A 58 18.34 4.40 17.68
CA GLY A 58 17.79 3.84 16.43
C GLY A 58 18.75 2.96 15.63
N PHE A 59 18.38 2.65 14.37
CA PHE A 59 19.07 1.65 13.54
C PHE A 59 20.55 1.97 13.30
N PRO A 60 21.51 1.06 13.61
CA PRO A 60 22.93 1.32 13.45
C PRO A 60 23.35 1.31 11.97
N GLY A 61 24.29 2.20 11.63
CA GLY A 61 24.99 2.23 10.35
C GLY A 61 24.66 3.45 9.50
N PHE A 62 25.70 4.17 9.06
CA PHE A 62 25.57 5.31 8.16
C PHE A 62 24.84 4.95 6.85
N ALA A 63 25.14 3.77 6.29
CA ALA A 63 24.47 3.25 5.10
C ALA A 63 22.98 2.98 5.33
N THR A 64 22.63 2.41 6.48
CA THR A 64 21.23 2.19 6.89
C THR A 64 20.50 3.53 7.04
N GLY A 65 21.11 4.50 7.71
CA GLY A 65 20.54 5.84 7.85
C GLY A 65 20.23 6.52 6.51
N TYR A 66 21.17 6.46 5.56
CA TYR A 66 20.96 7.04 4.23
C TYR A 66 19.88 6.30 3.44
N ASN A 67 19.82 4.96 3.54
CA ASN A 67 18.77 4.17 2.90
C ASN A 67 17.38 4.55 3.45
N TYR A 68 17.24 4.65 4.78
CA TYR A 68 15.98 5.09 5.41
C TYR A 68 15.61 6.52 5.02
N PHE A 69 16.59 7.42 4.92
CA PHE A 69 16.37 8.78 4.44
C PHE A 69 15.82 8.79 3.00
N CYS A 70 16.51 8.14 2.07
CA CYS A 70 16.08 8.03 0.67
C CYS A 70 14.68 7.39 0.56
N LYS A 71 14.42 6.34 1.34
CA LYS A 71 13.12 5.69 1.40
C LYS A 71 12.00 6.67 1.76
N TYR A 72 12.16 7.44 2.83
CA TYR A 72 11.11 8.38 3.26
C TYR A 72 10.94 9.58 2.33
N VAL A 73 12.03 10.07 1.72
CA VAL A 73 11.95 11.14 0.70
C VAL A 73 11.14 10.69 -0.51
N VAL A 74 11.43 9.49 -1.03
CA VAL A 74 10.72 8.93 -2.20
C VAL A 74 9.27 8.61 -1.85
N VAL A 75 9.01 8.02 -0.68
CA VAL A 75 7.65 7.69 -0.23
C VAL A 75 6.80 8.95 -0.03
N LEU A 76 7.37 10.04 0.50
CA LEU A 76 6.66 11.31 0.63
C LEU A 76 6.24 11.86 -0.75
N ALA A 77 7.17 11.92 -1.70
CA ALA A 77 6.87 12.37 -3.06
C ALA A 77 5.80 11.49 -3.74
N ASN A 78 5.88 10.16 -3.55
CA ASN A 78 4.90 9.23 -4.06
C ASN A 78 3.50 9.46 -3.44
N ASN A 79 3.41 9.72 -2.13
CA ASN A 79 2.13 10.00 -1.47
C ASN A 79 1.48 11.31 -1.94
N LEU A 80 2.27 12.36 -2.15
CA LEU A 80 1.78 13.64 -2.69
C LEU A 80 1.28 13.47 -4.14
N THR A 81 2.03 12.73 -4.95
CA THR A 81 1.64 12.42 -6.33
C THR A 81 0.35 11.60 -6.37
N ALA A 82 0.25 10.59 -5.51
CA ALA A 82 -0.96 9.78 -5.36
C ALA A 82 -2.19 10.61 -4.99
N ALA A 83 -2.06 11.55 -4.04
CA ALA A 83 -3.15 12.45 -3.67
C ALA A 83 -3.60 13.32 -4.85
N GLY A 84 -2.66 13.83 -5.66
CA GLY A 84 -2.99 14.58 -6.86
C GLY A 84 -3.70 13.75 -7.93
N ILE A 85 -3.28 12.51 -8.16
CA ILE A 85 -3.95 11.58 -9.11
C ILE A 85 -5.40 11.29 -8.66
N ILE A 86 -5.63 11.12 -7.35
CA ILE A 86 -6.98 10.89 -6.82
C ILE A 86 -7.90 12.09 -7.10
N ILE A 87 -7.42 13.32 -6.97
CA ILE A 87 -8.24 14.51 -7.28
C ILE A 87 -8.44 14.64 -8.80
N GLN A 88 -7.42 14.30 -9.58
CA GLN A 88 -7.52 14.30 -11.04
C GLN A 88 -8.61 13.34 -11.56
N TYR A 89 -8.90 12.25 -10.84
CA TYR A 89 -10.04 11.39 -11.15
C TYR A 89 -11.39 12.15 -11.18
N TRP A 90 -11.59 13.11 -10.27
CA TRP A 90 -12.81 13.94 -10.22
C TRP A 90 -12.72 15.19 -11.11
N ARG A 91 -11.51 15.71 -11.33
CA ARG A 91 -11.24 16.91 -12.12
C ARG A 91 -10.06 16.67 -13.06
N PRO A 92 -10.28 16.04 -14.23
CA PRO A 92 -9.20 15.63 -15.14
C PRO A 92 -8.45 16.81 -15.75
N GLU A 93 -9.08 17.99 -15.81
CA GLU A 93 -8.50 19.22 -16.37
C GLU A 93 -7.40 19.85 -15.50
N LEU A 94 -7.32 19.47 -14.22
CA LEU A 94 -6.35 20.06 -13.29
C LEU A 94 -5.05 19.27 -13.31
N ASN A 95 -3.92 20.00 -13.39
CA ASN A 95 -2.60 19.40 -13.32
C ASN A 95 -2.30 18.88 -11.90
N VAL A 96 -1.82 17.64 -11.82
CA VAL A 96 -1.40 16.96 -10.57
C VAL A 96 -0.40 17.80 -9.77
N GLY A 97 0.48 18.56 -10.45
CA GLY A 97 1.48 19.41 -9.81
C GLY A 97 0.90 20.48 -8.88
N ILE A 98 -0.29 21.00 -9.18
CA ILE A 98 -0.97 21.99 -8.33
C ILE A 98 -1.29 21.33 -6.97
N TRP A 99 -1.88 20.14 -7.01
CA TRP A 99 -2.27 19.41 -5.80
C TRP A 99 -1.07 18.94 -4.99
N ILE A 100 0.05 18.57 -5.64
CA ILE A 100 1.30 18.27 -4.95
C ILE A 100 1.74 19.46 -4.10
N THR A 101 1.75 20.68 -4.65
CA THR A 101 2.13 21.88 -3.90
C THR A 101 1.15 22.20 -2.77
N VAL A 102 -0.16 22.09 -3.03
CA VAL A 102 -1.21 22.35 -2.04
C VAL A 102 -1.13 21.40 -0.84
N PHE A 103 -0.83 20.12 -1.06
CA PHE A 103 -0.64 19.16 0.04
C PHE A 103 0.74 19.23 0.69
N ALA A 104 1.78 19.69 -0.03
CA ALA A 104 3.10 19.86 0.53
C ALA A 104 3.14 20.98 1.59
N VAL A 105 2.44 22.09 1.36
CA VAL A 105 2.40 23.25 2.28
C VAL A 105 1.97 22.87 3.71
N PRO A 106 0.81 22.23 3.95
CA PRO A 106 0.40 21.85 5.30
C PRO A 106 1.30 20.77 5.91
N VAL A 107 1.89 19.87 5.09
CA VAL A 107 2.86 18.89 5.58
C VAL A 107 4.11 19.60 6.12
N ILE A 108 4.67 20.54 5.36
CA ILE A 108 5.82 21.34 5.80
C ILE A 108 5.44 22.15 7.04
N PHE A 109 4.26 22.77 7.04
CA PHE A 109 3.78 23.59 8.16
C PHE A 109 3.63 22.77 9.46
N ILE A 110 3.10 21.55 9.39
CA ILE A 110 3.01 20.64 10.54
C ILE A 110 4.40 20.23 11.05
N ASN A 111 5.38 20.06 10.15
CA ASN A 111 6.76 19.74 10.54
C ASN A 111 7.48 20.90 11.24
N LEU A 112 7.00 22.14 11.12
CA LEU A 112 7.57 23.30 11.83
C LEU A 112 7.08 23.43 13.28
N PHE A 113 6.03 22.68 13.68
CA PHE A 113 5.50 22.71 15.04
C PHE A 113 6.24 21.76 15.98
N HIS A 114 6.04 21.97 17.29
CA HIS A 114 6.58 21.12 18.34
C HIS A 114 6.14 19.65 18.22
N VAL A 115 7.05 18.73 18.57
CA VAL A 115 6.90 17.26 18.53
C VAL A 115 5.57 16.74 19.10
N ARG A 116 5.02 17.43 20.10
CA ARG A 116 3.74 17.05 20.72
C ARG A 116 2.55 17.19 19.78
N ILE A 117 2.46 18.29 19.03
CA ILE A 117 1.39 18.52 18.05
C ILE A 117 1.52 17.54 16.88
N PHE A 118 2.77 17.24 16.49
CA PHE A 118 3.06 16.24 15.48
C PHE A 118 2.54 14.85 15.88
N GLY A 119 2.81 14.41 17.12
CA GLY A 119 2.33 13.14 17.65
C GLY A 119 0.81 13.04 17.72
N GLU A 120 0.13 14.09 18.19
CA GLU A 120 -1.34 14.15 18.25
C GLU A 120 -1.96 14.09 16.84
N THR A 121 -1.39 14.85 15.89
CA THR A 121 -1.84 14.85 14.50
C THR A 121 -1.67 13.47 13.85
N GLN A 122 -0.53 12.81 14.10
CA GLN A 122 -0.26 11.48 13.59
C GLN A 122 -1.23 10.43 14.17
N TYR A 123 -1.59 10.55 15.44
CA TYR A 123 -2.59 9.69 16.07
C TYR A 123 -3.97 9.83 15.41
N ILE A 124 -4.44 11.07 15.22
CA ILE A 124 -5.74 11.35 14.57
C ILE A 124 -5.73 10.86 13.13
N ALA A 125 -4.70 11.19 12.36
CA ALA A 125 -4.55 10.75 10.97
C ALA A 125 -4.49 9.21 10.86
N GLY A 126 -3.85 8.54 11.82
CA GLY A 126 -3.82 7.08 11.93
C GLY A 126 -5.19 6.47 12.17
N LEU A 127 -5.99 7.06 13.06
CA LEU A 127 -7.35 6.63 13.34
C LEU A 127 -8.25 6.76 12.12
N VAL A 128 -8.21 7.91 11.44
CA VAL A 128 -8.96 8.14 10.19
C VAL A 128 -8.58 7.11 9.12
N LYS A 129 -7.29 6.85 8.90
CA LYS A 129 -6.82 5.84 7.93
C LYS A 129 -7.34 4.45 8.26
N LEU A 130 -7.31 4.04 9.53
CA LEU A 130 -7.79 2.74 9.95
C LEU A 130 -9.30 2.60 9.74
N THR A 131 -10.08 3.65 10.05
CA THR A 131 -11.52 3.68 9.80
C THR A 131 -11.83 3.58 8.30
N VAL A 132 -11.15 4.37 7.47
CA VAL A 132 -11.34 4.31 6.00
C VAL A 132 -10.98 2.94 5.44
N MET A 133 -9.89 2.31 5.88
CA MET A 133 -9.55 0.94 5.48
C MET A 133 -10.64 -0.05 5.84
N THR A 134 -11.14 0.02 7.06
CA THR A 134 -12.18 -0.90 7.54
C THR A 134 -13.46 -0.73 6.73
N VAL A 135 -13.88 0.50 6.45
CA VAL A 135 -15.05 0.81 5.61
C VAL A 135 -14.87 0.31 4.18
N LEU A 136 -13.69 0.47 3.59
CA LEU A 136 -13.40 -0.01 2.24
C LEU A 136 -13.44 -1.53 2.15
N ILE A 137 -12.85 -2.25 3.12
CA ILE A 137 -12.90 -3.71 3.17
C ILE A 137 -14.35 -4.19 3.31
N ILE A 138 -15.13 -3.59 4.21
CA ILE A 138 -16.55 -3.94 4.39
C ILE A 138 -17.34 -3.62 3.12
N SER A 139 -17.09 -2.49 2.48
CA SER A 139 -17.79 -2.08 1.26
C SER A 139 -17.49 -3.03 0.09
N CYS A 140 -16.23 -3.46 -0.07
CA CYS A 140 -15.87 -4.46 -1.08
C CYS A 140 -16.48 -5.83 -0.75
N LEU A 141 -16.59 -6.20 0.53
CA LEU A 141 -17.24 -7.45 0.96
C LEU A 141 -18.75 -7.41 0.67
N VAL A 142 -19.41 -6.28 0.96
CA VAL A 142 -20.82 -6.07 0.62
C VAL A 142 -21.02 -6.05 -0.90
N ALA A 143 -20.13 -5.43 -1.66
CA ALA A 143 -20.19 -5.43 -3.12
C ALA A 143 -20.01 -6.84 -3.71
N SER A 144 -19.15 -7.66 -3.09
CA SER A 144 -18.93 -9.06 -3.51
C SER A 144 -20.12 -9.96 -3.21
N LEU A 145 -20.88 -9.68 -2.13
CA LEU A 145 -22.02 -10.47 -1.67
C LEU A 145 -23.37 -9.97 -2.19
N LYS A 146 -23.50 -8.68 -2.55
CA LYS A 146 -24.76 -8.14 -3.09
C LYS A 146 -25.00 -8.66 -4.51
N PRO A 147 -26.15 -9.30 -4.78
CA PRO A 147 -26.55 -9.59 -6.14
C PRO A 147 -26.87 -8.27 -6.86
N VAL A 148 -26.15 -7.99 -7.94
CA VAL A 148 -26.48 -6.89 -8.84
C VAL A 148 -27.70 -7.31 -9.66
N LYS A 149 -28.69 -6.43 -9.86
CA LYS A 149 -29.85 -6.74 -10.73
C LYS A 149 -29.34 -7.20 -12.10
N GLY A 150 -29.58 -8.47 -12.46
CA GLY A 150 -29.16 -9.10 -13.72
C GLY A 150 -27.79 -9.80 -13.70
N ARG A 151 -26.98 -9.68 -12.64
CA ARG A 151 -25.70 -10.40 -12.47
C ARG A 151 -25.66 -10.92 -11.03
N GLY A 152 -25.92 -12.22 -10.83
CA GLY A 152 -25.94 -12.88 -9.52
C GLY A 152 -24.66 -12.68 -8.69
N VAL A 153 -24.63 -13.22 -7.47
CA VAL A 153 -23.56 -13.00 -6.48
C VAL A 153 -22.16 -13.08 -7.10
N VAL A 154 -21.38 -12.01 -6.90
CA VAL A 154 -20.13 -11.76 -7.62
C VAL A 154 -18.96 -12.58 -7.04
N GLY A 155 -18.97 -12.86 -5.74
CA GLY A 155 -18.19 -13.91 -5.07
C GLY A 155 -16.82 -14.24 -5.69
N PHE A 156 -16.63 -15.49 -6.10
CA PHE A 156 -15.43 -15.97 -6.80
C PHE A 156 -15.57 -15.95 -8.33
N ARG A 157 -16.56 -15.24 -8.86
CA ARG A 157 -16.83 -15.25 -10.31
C ARG A 157 -15.64 -14.68 -11.08
N TYR A 158 -15.03 -13.60 -10.60
CA TYR A 158 -13.86 -12.98 -11.23
C TYR A 158 -12.57 -13.81 -11.13
N TRP A 159 -12.54 -14.83 -10.28
CA TRP A 159 -11.44 -15.80 -10.25
C TRP A 159 -11.59 -16.86 -11.34
N LYS A 160 -12.81 -17.11 -11.83
CA LYS A 160 -13.12 -18.11 -12.87
C LYS A 160 -13.24 -17.47 -14.26
N ASP A 161 -13.95 -16.35 -14.38
CA ASP A 161 -14.14 -15.57 -15.60
C ASP A 161 -13.91 -14.09 -15.28
N PRO A 162 -12.81 -13.46 -15.75
CA PRO A 162 -12.03 -13.73 -16.96
C PRO A 162 -10.77 -14.60 -16.77
N GLY A 163 -10.50 -15.07 -15.55
CA GLY A 163 -9.36 -15.91 -15.21
C GLY A 163 -8.63 -15.45 -13.95
N SER A 164 -7.97 -16.38 -13.26
CA SER A 164 -7.25 -16.10 -12.01
C SER A 164 -5.92 -15.36 -12.20
N PHE A 165 -5.32 -15.47 -13.39
CA PHE A 165 -4.02 -14.86 -13.74
C PHE A 165 -4.19 -13.92 -14.93
N GLY A 166 -3.79 -12.66 -14.75
CA GLY A 166 -3.69 -11.68 -15.82
C GLY A 166 -2.41 -11.88 -16.64
N GLU A 167 -2.48 -11.61 -17.94
CA GLU A 167 -1.32 -11.58 -18.83
C GLU A 167 -0.77 -10.14 -18.86
N TYR A 168 0.53 -9.98 -18.58
CA TYR A 168 1.21 -8.69 -18.56
C TYR A 168 2.36 -8.68 -19.56
N LEU A 169 2.40 -7.63 -20.41
CA LEU A 169 3.40 -7.35 -21.47
C LEU A 169 3.47 -8.37 -22.62
N GLU A 170 3.29 -9.66 -22.34
CA GLU A 170 3.34 -10.75 -23.31
C GLU A 170 2.11 -11.65 -23.15
N HIS A 171 1.80 -12.45 -24.18
CA HIS A 171 0.71 -13.43 -24.12
C HIS A 171 1.18 -14.81 -23.63
N GLY A 172 0.27 -15.57 -23.02
CA GLY A 172 0.53 -16.94 -22.58
C GLY A 172 1.21 -17.06 -21.21
N SER A 173 1.94 -18.16 -20.99
CA SER A 173 2.55 -18.48 -19.68
C SER A 173 3.58 -17.45 -19.21
N LEU A 174 4.34 -16.87 -20.16
CA LEU A 174 5.33 -15.83 -19.89
C LEU A 174 4.63 -14.54 -19.42
N GLY A 175 3.53 -14.14 -20.07
CA GLY A 175 2.69 -13.03 -19.65
C GLY A 175 2.14 -13.15 -18.24
N ARG A 176 1.70 -14.37 -17.87
CA ARG A 176 1.19 -14.65 -16.51
C ARG A 176 2.29 -14.59 -15.45
N PHE A 177 3.49 -15.04 -15.79
CA PHE A 177 4.65 -14.92 -14.91
C PHE A 177 5.08 -13.46 -14.72
N LEU A 178 5.10 -12.66 -15.79
CA LEU A 178 5.38 -11.23 -15.72
C LEU A 178 4.34 -10.48 -14.89
N GLY A 179 3.06 -10.87 -15.00
CA GLY A 179 1.99 -10.34 -14.16
C GLY A 179 2.22 -10.64 -12.68
N LEU A 180 2.64 -11.86 -12.36
CA LEU A 180 3.02 -12.27 -11.00
C LEU A 180 4.24 -11.51 -10.49
N TRP A 181 5.29 -11.35 -11.29
CA TRP A 181 6.47 -10.58 -10.93
C TRP A 181 6.15 -9.10 -10.69
N ALA A 182 5.31 -8.51 -11.53
CA ALA A 182 4.84 -7.14 -11.33
C ALA A 182 4.06 -7.00 -10.02
N SER A 183 3.23 -7.98 -9.66
CA SER A 183 2.52 -8.01 -8.38
C SER A 183 3.48 -8.10 -7.18
N PHE A 184 4.62 -8.79 -7.30
CA PHE A 184 5.64 -8.84 -6.24
C PHE A 184 6.26 -7.48 -5.92
N VAL A 185 6.60 -6.69 -6.96
CA VAL A 185 7.13 -5.34 -6.78
C VAL A 185 6.11 -4.45 -6.06
N GLN A 186 4.84 -4.56 -6.46
CA GLN A 186 3.76 -3.79 -5.87
C GLN A 186 3.43 -4.22 -4.44
N ALA A 187 3.49 -5.52 -4.14
CA ALA A 187 3.35 -6.04 -2.79
C ALA A 187 4.50 -5.58 -1.89
N SER A 188 5.74 -5.59 -2.40
CA SER A 188 6.92 -5.08 -1.68
C SER A 188 6.69 -3.63 -1.25
N PHE A 189 6.23 -2.79 -2.17
CA PHE A 189 5.90 -1.39 -1.86
C PHE A 189 4.79 -1.26 -0.81
N ALA A 190 3.79 -2.14 -0.82
CA ALA A 190 2.72 -2.12 0.18
C ALA A 190 3.22 -2.48 1.59
N TYR A 191 4.19 -3.37 1.72
CA TYR A 191 4.74 -3.78 3.03
C TYR A 191 5.80 -2.81 3.60
N ILE A 192 6.21 -1.78 2.85
CA ILE A 192 7.11 -0.73 3.36
C ILE A 192 6.41 0.03 4.50
N GLY A 193 7.12 0.22 5.61
CA GLY A 193 6.62 0.92 6.79
C GLY A 193 6.21 -0.01 7.94
N THR A 194 6.22 -1.33 7.74
CA THR A 194 6.05 -2.32 8.82
C THR A 194 7.19 -2.23 9.83
N GLU A 195 8.38 -1.82 9.39
CA GLU A 195 9.57 -1.60 10.20
C GLU A 195 9.49 -0.39 11.15
N VAL A 196 8.49 0.50 11.00
CA VAL A 196 8.28 1.66 11.90
C VAL A 196 7.95 1.20 13.32
N VAL A 197 7.46 -0.02 13.50
CA VAL A 197 7.32 -0.66 14.83
C VAL A 197 8.66 -0.60 15.57
N GLY A 198 9.77 -0.75 14.85
CA GLY A 198 11.12 -0.78 15.40
C GLY A 198 11.63 0.52 15.96
N ALA A 199 11.13 1.66 15.47
CA ALA A 199 11.52 2.97 15.99
C ALA A 199 11.05 3.18 17.44
N ALA A 200 9.95 2.53 17.84
CA ALA A 200 9.42 2.62 19.21
C ALA A 200 10.13 1.69 20.22
N PHE A 201 11.10 0.88 19.78
CA PHE A 201 11.80 -0.06 20.68
C PHE A 201 12.74 0.64 21.66
N GLY A 202 13.33 1.78 21.26
CA GLY A 202 14.19 2.57 22.14
C GLY A 202 13.46 3.16 23.36
N GLU A 203 12.15 3.36 23.26
CA GLU A 203 11.32 3.92 24.33
C GLU A 203 10.70 2.85 25.25
N THR A 204 10.98 1.57 24.99
CA THR A 204 10.32 0.47 25.71
C THR A 204 11.11 0.06 26.96
N PRO A 205 10.51 0.10 28.18
CA PRO A 205 11.23 -0.23 29.41
C PRO A 205 11.68 -1.71 29.47
N ASN A 206 10.87 -2.64 28.96
CA ASN A 206 11.15 -4.09 28.95
C ASN A 206 11.34 -4.66 27.53
N VAL A 207 12.43 -4.29 26.87
CA VAL A 207 12.72 -4.64 25.47
C VAL A 207 12.66 -6.15 25.19
N LYS A 208 13.26 -7.00 26.05
CA LYS A 208 13.37 -8.46 25.82
C LYS A 208 12.04 -9.21 25.70
N LYS A 209 11.00 -8.75 26.40
CA LYS A 209 9.69 -9.43 26.43
C LYS A 209 8.65 -8.70 25.59
N GLU A 210 8.67 -7.37 25.63
CA GLU A 210 7.63 -6.55 25.00
C GLU A 210 7.84 -6.41 23.49
N VAL A 211 9.09 -6.33 23.01
CA VAL A 211 9.37 -6.14 21.58
C VAL A 211 8.98 -7.35 20.73
N PRO A 212 9.42 -8.60 21.03
CA PRO A 212 9.03 -9.76 20.22
C PRO A 212 7.51 -9.97 20.22
N ARG A 213 6.86 -9.75 21.37
CA ARG A 213 5.41 -9.84 21.52
C ARG A 213 4.69 -8.79 20.67
N ALA A 214 5.15 -7.53 20.72
CA ALA A 214 4.55 -6.45 19.93
C ALA A 214 4.70 -6.68 18.42
N ILE A 215 5.85 -7.17 17.97
CA ILE A 215 6.10 -7.50 16.57
C ILE A 215 5.15 -8.61 16.09
N PHE A 216 5.07 -9.72 16.83
CA PHE A 216 4.23 -10.85 16.46
C PHE A 216 2.76 -10.44 16.26
N TRP A 217 2.20 -9.72 17.23
CA TRP A 217 0.82 -9.26 17.16
C TRP A 217 0.60 -8.19 16.08
N THR A 218 1.56 -7.30 15.88
CA THR A 218 1.45 -6.24 14.86
C THR A 218 1.52 -6.83 13.46
N PHE A 219 2.46 -7.76 13.24
CA PHE A 219 2.61 -8.48 11.98
C PHE A 219 1.32 -9.24 11.63
N TRP A 220 0.79 -10.04 12.56
CA TRP A 220 -0.41 -10.84 12.29
C TRP A 220 -1.63 -9.97 11.98
N ARG A 221 -1.78 -8.84 12.67
CA ARG A 221 -2.83 -7.85 12.38
C ARG A 221 -2.69 -7.30 10.96
N ILE A 222 -1.51 -6.82 10.60
CA ILE A 222 -1.26 -6.26 9.26
C ILE A 222 -1.48 -7.32 8.18
N MET A 223 -0.99 -8.54 8.39
CA MET A 223 -1.12 -9.64 7.44
C MET A 223 -2.59 -10.04 7.21
N ILE A 224 -3.42 -10.12 8.26
CA ILE A 224 -4.85 -10.39 8.12
C ILE A 224 -5.53 -9.30 7.29
N PHE A 225 -5.25 -8.02 7.57
CA PHE A 225 -5.86 -6.92 6.81
C PHE A 225 -5.39 -6.89 5.36
N TYR A 226 -4.13 -7.22 5.09
CA TYR A 226 -3.54 -7.21 3.75
C TYR A 226 -4.06 -8.38 2.91
N ILE A 227 -4.00 -9.62 3.44
CA ILE A 227 -4.50 -10.81 2.75
C ILE A 227 -6.03 -10.72 2.62
N GLY A 228 -6.74 -10.36 3.68
CA GLY A 228 -8.19 -10.17 3.66
C GLY A 228 -8.61 -9.08 2.68
N GLY A 229 -7.92 -7.95 2.68
CA GLY A 229 -8.16 -6.86 1.73
C GLY A 229 -7.95 -7.29 0.28
N VAL A 230 -6.87 -8.01 -0.01
CA VAL A 230 -6.56 -8.54 -1.36
C VAL A 230 -7.59 -9.56 -1.83
N VAL A 231 -7.99 -10.49 -0.96
CA VAL A 231 -9.02 -11.49 -1.29
C VAL A 231 -10.34 -10.80 -1.63
N VAL A 232 -10.79 -9.89 -0.77
CA VAL A 232 -12.06 -9.17 -0.97
C VAL A 232 -11.98 -8.27 -2.20
N LEU A 233 -10.84 -7.63 -2.47
CA LEU A 233 -10.62 -6.80 -3.66
C LEU A 233 -10.64 -7.65 -4.94
N GLY A 234 -10.00 -8.83 -4.94
CA GLY A 234 -10.04 -9.77 -6.05
C GLY A 234 -11.42 -10.42 -6.28
N MET A 235 -12.27 -10.47 -5.26
CA MET A 235 -13.67 -10.90 -5.37
C MET A 235 -14.59 -9.78 -5.87
N SER A 236 -14.28 -8.53 -5.54
CA SER A 236 -15.16 -7.40 -5.84
C SER A 236 -15.00 -6.81 -7.24
N CYS A 237 -13.82 -6.96 -7.86
CA CYS A 237 -13.49 -6.28 -9.12
C CYS A 237 -12.89 -7.20 -10.19
N PRO A 238 -13.37 -7.14 -11.45
CA PRO A 238 -12.70 -7.79 -12.56
C PRO A 238 -11.41 -7.04 -12.90
N PHE A 239 -10.31 -7.76 -13.14
CA PHE A 239 -9.03 -7.16 -13.49
C PHE A 239 -9.01 -6.45 -14.86
N GLN A 240 -10.03 -6.66 -15.71
CA GLN A 240 -10.20 -6.00 -17.02
C GLN A 240 -11.12 -4.76 -16.98
N ASN A 241 -11.41 -4.20 -15.80
CA ASN A 241 -12.28 -3.03 -15.73
C ASN A 241 -11.60 -1.79 -16.32
N ASP A 242 -12.25 -1.12 -17.28
CA ASP A 242 -11.73 0.11 -17.92
C ASP A 242 -11.43 1.23 -16.90
N MET A 243 -12.14 1.28 -15.77
CA MET A 243 -11.85 2.23 -14.69
C MET A 243 -10.54 1.91 -13.95
N LEU A 244 -10.16 0.63 -13.85
CA LEU A 244 -8.86 0.22 -13.28
C LEU A 244 -7.71 0.50 -14.28
N VAL A 245 -7.97 0.29 -15.57
CA VAL A 245 -7.02 0.57 -16.65
C VAL A 245 -6.74 2.08 -16.71
N GLY A 246 -7.78 2.92 -16.69
CA GLY A 246 -7.65 4.37 -16.66
C GLY A 246 -6.90 4.90 -15.42
N ALA A 247 -7.15 4.31 -14.24
CA ALA A 247 -6.45 4.67 -13.00
C ALA A 247 -4.97 4.22 -12.97
N ALA A 248 -4.59 3.20 -13.74
CA ALA A 248 -3.19 2.79 -13.88
C ALA A 248 -2.44 3.60 -14.95
N HIS A 249 -3.11 4.02 -16.03
CA HIS A 249 -2.52 4.90 -17.04
C HIS A 249 -2.31 6.33 -16.53
N SER A 250 -3.10 6.82 -15.57
CA SER A 250 -2.83 8.09 -14.89
C SER A 250 -1.58 8.08 -14.00
N LYS A 251 -1.07 6.90 -13.59
CA LYS A 251 0.29 6.77 -13.02
C LYS A 251 1.41 6.91 -14.07
N SER A 252 1.09 6.75 -15.35
CA SER A 252 2.05 6.81 -16.47
C SER A 252 2.11 8.20 -17.13
N SER A 253 1.14 9.08 -16.92
CA SER A 253 1.10 10.39 -17.59
C SER A 253 1.68 11.50 -16.71
N ALA A 254 2.90 11.31 -16.20
CA ALA A 254 3.81 12.42 -15.90
C ALA A 254 4.79 12.70 -17.06
N GLY A 255 4.69 11.96 -18.17
CA GLY A 255 5.46 12.18 -19.39
C GLY A 255 4.53 12.42 -20.59
N TRP A 256 4.64 13.60 -21.17
CA TRP A 256 4.11 14.02 -22.46
C TRP A 256 3.91 12.89 -23.50
N ARG A 257 2.65 12.59 -23.87
CA ARG A 257 2.19 12.24 -25.23
C ARG A 257 0.71 11.84 -25.25
N ALA A 258 -0.15 12.79 -25.60
CA ALA A 258 -1.40 12.57 -26.33
C ALA A 258 -1.91 13.92 -26.88
N SER A 259 -1.03 14.67 -27.55
CA SER A 259 -1.47 15.54 -28.64
C SER A 259 -1.66 14.63 -29.85
N LYS A 260 -2.77 14.85 -30.58
CA LYS A 260 -3.21 14.17 -31.82
C LYS A 260 -3.94 12.84 -31.65
N TYR A 261 -5.19 12.88 -31.20
CA TYR A 261 -6.30 12.11 -31.81
C TYR A 261 -7.63 12.86 -31.64
N PHE A 262 -7.59 14.18 -31.83
CA PHE A 262 -8.78 15.00 -32.00
C PHE A 262 -8.57 15.83 -33.26
N GLN A 263 -8.63 15.16 -34.41
CA GLN A 263 -8.92 15.78 -35.70
C GLN A 263 -9.32 14.67 -36.66
N THR A 264 -10.45 14.93 -37.32
CA THR A 264 -11.26 14.13 -38.27
C THR A 264 -12.05 12.97 -37.68
#